data_AF-A0A3D5KL57-F1
#
_entry.id   AF-A0A3D5KL57-F1
#
_cell.length_a   1.000
_cell.length_b   1.000
_cell.length_c   1.000
_cell.angle_alpha   90.00
_cell.angle_beta   90.00
_cell.angle_gamma   90.00
#
_symmetry.space_group_name_H-M   'P 1'
#
loop_
_entity.id
_entity.type
_entity.pdbx_description
1 polymer ?
#
loop_
_entity_poly.entity_id
_entity_poly.type
_entity_poly.pdbx_seq_one_letter_code
_entity_poly.pdbx_strand_id
1 'polypeptide(L)'
;QGRIISDEELKKKICTQQPYGQWVKENKVRLQDLPEPGGSFHKYDPVTFLKRQISFGITSEDLRTIITQMCETGKEALGSMGNDTPLAVLSQQAQHLSSYFKQLFAQVT
;
A
#
# COMPACT_ATOMS: atom_id res chain seq x y z
N GLN A 1 -43.99 4.46 -12.23
CA GLN A 1 -43.93 3.83 -13.57
C GLN A 1 -43.83 2.33 -13.38
N GLY A 2 -44.90 1.62 -12.99
CA GLY A 2 -44.82 0.21 -12.53
C GLY A 2 -44.39 -0.78 -13.62
N ARG A 3 -43.11 -0.75 -14.00
CA ARG A 3 -42.45 -1.56 -15.02
C ARG A 3 -41.04 -1.89 -14.57
N ILE A 4 -40.50 -2.97 -15.12
CA ILE A 4 -39.10 -3.35 -14.93
C ILE A 4 -38.24 -2.35 -15.71
N ILE A 5 -37.23 -1.78 -15.05
CA ILE A 5 -36.24 -0.88 -15.65
C ILE A 5 -34.97 -1.70 -15.87
N SER A 6 -34.44 -1.70 -17.10
CA SER A 6 -33.18 -2.38 -17.39
C SER A 6 -31.99 -1.63 -16.78
N ASP A 7 -30.91 -2.36 -16.51
CA ASP A 7 -29.69 -1.78 -15.94
C ASP A 7 -29.13 -0.63 -16.80
N GLU A 8 -29.12 -0.79 -18.12
CA GLU A 8 -28.67 0.26 -19.05
C GLU A 8 -29.53 1.52 -18.98
N GLU A 9 -30.85 1.34 -18.91
CA GLU A 9 -31.79 2.46 -18.83
C GLU A 9 -31.62 3.22 -17.52
N LEU A 10 -31.48 2.49 -16.41
CA LEU A 10 -31.26 3.07 -15.09
C LEU A 10 -29.94 3.84 -15.04
N LYS A 11 -28.83 3.22 -15.49
CA LYS A 11 -27.51 3.85 -15.52
C LYS A 11 -27.50 5.06 -16.44
N LYS A 12 -28.08 4.99 -17.63
CA LYS A 12 -28.17 6.12 -18.55
C LYS A 12 -28.90 7.30 -17.92
N LYS A 13 -30.06 7.04 -17.31
CA LYS A 13 -30.84 8.05 -16.61
C LYS A 13 -30.05 8.72 -15.49
N ILE A 14 -29.27 7.97 -14.71
CA ILE A 14 -28.44 8.50 -13.61
C ILE A 14 -27.27 9.30 -14.17
N CYS A 15 -26.51 8.73 -15.11
CA CYS A 15 -25.31 9.35 -15.68
C CYS A 15 -25.58 10.66 -16.44
N THR A 16 -26.81 10.88 -16.94
CA THR A 16 -27.18 12.12 -17.66
C THR A 16 -27.79 13.20 -16.78
N GLN A 17 -27.96 12.99 -15.46
CA GLN A 17 -28.60 14.00 -14.60
C GLN A 17 -27.76 15.26 -14.45
N GLN A 18 -26.43 15.13 -14.52
CA GLN A 18 -25.46 16.19 -14.33
C GLN A 18 -24.26 15.97 -15.27
N PRO A 19 -23.46 17.00 -15.56
CA PRO A 19 -22.30 16.88 -16.44
C PRO A 19 -21.09 16.26 -15.71
N TYR A 20 -21.24 15.06 -15.15
CA TYR A 20 -20.21 14.39 -14.35
C TYR A 20 -18.85 14.29 -15.07
N GLY A 21 -18.86 14.06 -16.39
CA GLY A 21 -17.65 14.00 -17.20
C GLY A 21 -16.89 15.32 -17.25
N GLN A 22 -17.60 16.46 -17.29
CA GLN A 22 -17.00 17.79 -17.24
C GLN A 22 -16.36 18.04 -15.88
N TRP A 23 -17.08 17.74 -14.79
CA TRP A 23 -16.55 17.92 -13.43
C TRP A 23 -15.29 17.09 -13.19
N VAL A 24 -15.27 15.84 -13.65
CA VAL A 24 -14.06 15.01 -13.55
C VAL A 24 -12.92 15.61 -14.38
N LYS A 25 -13.18 16.08 -15.60
CA LYS A 25 -12.15 16.68 -16.45
C LYS A 25 -11.55 17.96 -15.86
N GLU A 26 -12.39 18.81 -15.28
CA GLU A 26 -11.98 20.11 -14.74
C GLU A 26 -11.33 20.02 -13.37
N ASN A 27 -11.71 19.04 -12.53
CA ASN A 27 -11.29 18.99 -11.12
C ASN A 27 -10.37 17.82 -10.79
N LYS A 28 -10.15 16.87 -11.70
CA LYS A 28 -9.23 15.75 -11.48
C LYS A 28 -7.84 16.10 -11.99
N VAL A 29 -6.91 16.29 -11.06
CA VAL A 29 -5.48 16.33 -11.37
C VAL A 29 -4.92 14.91 -11.36
N ARG A 30 -4.22 14.49 -12.41
CA ARG A 30 -3.52 13.20 -12.43
C ARG A 30 -2.06 13.41 -12.05
N LEU A 31 -1.55 12.63 -11.11
CA LEU A 31 -0.16 12.69 -10.67
C LEU A 31 0.84 12.48 -11.82
N GLN A 32 0.50 11.62 -12.78
CA GLN A 32 1.28 11.35 -14.00
C GLN A 32 1.40 12.55 -14.96
N ASP A 33 0.49 13.52 -14.88
CA ASP A 33 0.50 14.70 -15.75
C ASP A 33 1.26 15.86 -15.09
N LEU A 34 1.69 15.70 -13.84
CA LEU A 34 2.52 16.66 -13.12
C LEU A 34 3.99 16.50 -13.53
N PRO A 35 4.78 17.59 -13.51
CA PRO A 35 6.21 17.49 -13.76
C PRO A 35 6.86 16.57 -12.73
N GLU A 36 7.92 15.87 -13.15
CA GLU A 36 8.71 15.07 -12.21
C GLU A 36 9.19 15.97 -11.06
N PRO A 37 9.08 15.50 -9.81
CA PRO A 37 9.53 16.28 -8.68
C PRO A 37 11.04 16.53 -8.82
N GLY A 38 11.43 17.79 -8.93
CA GLY A 38 12.83 18.23 -9.11
C GLY A 38 13.72 18.02 -7.88
N GLY A 39 13.32 17.16 -6.94
CA GLY A 39 14.09 16.82 -5.77
C GLY A 39 15.29 15.95 -6.15
N SER A 40 16.49 16.50 -5.99
CA SER A 40 17.72 15.69 -5.98
C SER A 40 17.59 14.62 -4.89
N PHE A 41 17.78 13.35 -5.25
CA PHE A 41 18.02 12.31 -4.26
C PHE A 41 19.33 12.67 -3.53
N HIS A 42 19.22 13.33 -2.38
CA HIS A 42 20.38 13.60 -1.55
C HIS A 42 20.99 12.27 -1.14
N LYS A 43 22.28 12.09 -1.42
CA LYS A 43 23.03 10.94 -0.90
C LYS A 43 22.97 11.01 0.62
N TYR A 44 22.38 9.99 1.25
CA TYR A 44 22.34 9.89 2.69
C TYR A 44 23.76 9.69 3.23
N ASP A 45 24.08 10.37 4.32
CA ASP A 45 25.24 10.02 5.14
C ASP A 45 25.04 8.60 5.70
N PRO A 46 25.97 7.64 5.46
CA PRO A 46 25.81 6.25 5.86
C PRO A 46 25.58 6.07 7.36
N VAL A 47 26.23 6.89 8.19
CA VAL A 47 26.11 6.81 9.66
C VAL A 47 24.71 7.22 10.10
N THR A 48 24.21 8.34 9.58
CA THR A 48 22.86 8.83 9.86
C THR A 48 21.78 7.87 9.32
N PHE A 49 22.02 7.28 8.15
CA PHE A 49 21.10 6.31 7.56
C PHE A 49 20.96 5.06 8.42
N LEU A 50 22.08 4.46 8.84
CA LEU A 50 22.07 3.28 9.71
C LEU A 50 21.39 3.58 11.05
N LYS A 51 21.65 4.75 11.65
CA LYS A 51 20.97 5.16 12.89
C LYS A 51 19.45 5.17 12.72
N ARG A 52 18.95 5.70 11.61
CA ARG A 52 17.50 5.71 11.32
C ARG A 52 16.94 4.30 11.17
N GLN A 53 17.62 3.42 10.45
CA GLN A 53 17.19 2.02 10.31
C GLN A 53 17.02 1.35 11.67
N ILE A 54 18.02 1.50 12.56
CA ILE A 54 17.97 0.96 13.92
C ILE A 54 16.83 1.61 14.74
N SER A 55 16.66 2.93 14.65
CA SER A 55 15.58 3.64 15.37
C SER A 55 14.18 3.19 14.95
N PHE A 56 14.00 2.76 13.70
CA PHE A 56 12.73 2.21 13.21
C PHE A 56 12.63 0.68 13.38
N GLY A 57 13.64 0.04 14.00
CA GLY A 57 13.65 -1.41 14.24
C GLY A 57 13.89 -2.24 12.97
N ILE A 58 14.41 -1.65 11.89
CA ILE A 58 14.77 -2.38 10.68
C ILE A 58 16.02 -3.21 10.96
N THR A 59 15.91 -4.53 10.80
CA THR A 59 16.99 -5.48 11.06
C THR A 59 17.79 -5.79 9.80
N SER A 60 18.95 -6.42 9.98
CA SER A 60 19.73 -6.95 8.85
C SER A 60 19.00 -8.05 8.09
N GLU A 61 18.11 -8.79 8.75
CA GLU A 61 17.30 -9.82 8.12
C GLU A 61 16.21 -9.21 7.24
N ASP A 62 15.52 -8.17 7.71
CA ASP A 62 14.54 -7.42 6.90
C ASP A 62 15.17 -6.90 5.60
N LEU A 63 16.39 -6.36 5.70
CA LEU A 63 17.11 -5.86 4.53
C LEU A 63 17.42 -6.98 3.54
N ARG A 64 17.99 -8.10 3.99
CA ARG A 64 18.46 -9.17 3.10
C ARG A 64 17.32 -10.02 2.55
N THR A 65 16.37 -10.38 3.40
CA THR A 65 15.33 -11.37 3.08
C THR A 65 14.12 -10.71 2.43
N ILE A 66 13.76 -9.49 2.84
CA ILE A 66 12.56 -8.80 2.35
C ILE A 66 12.92 -7.73 1.33
N ILE A 67 13.67 -6.69 1.75
CA ILE A 67 13.87 -5.48 0.95
C ILE A 67 14.72 -5.76 -0.30
N THR A 68 15.85 -6.45 -0.16
CA THR A 68 16.70 -6.80 -1.31
C THR A 68 15.95 -7.63 -2.35
N GLN A 69 15.17 -8.63 -1.91
CA GLN A 69 14.36 -9.45 -2.83
C GLN A 69 13.31 -8.61 -3.58
N MET A 70 12.63 -7.69 -2.89
CA MET A 70 11.69 -6.77 -3.54
C MET A 70 12.36 -5.85 -4.56
N CYS A 71 13.55 -5.33 -4.24
CA CYS A 71 14.30 -4.47 -5.15
C CYS A 71 14.79 -5.23 -6.40
N GLU A 72 15.24 -6.47 -6.25
CA GLU A 72 15.81 -7.26 -7.34
C GLU A 72 14.73 -7.88 -8.24
N THR A 73 13.65 -8.38 -7.66
CA THR A 73 12.63 -9.17 -8.38
C THR A 73 11.37 -8.36 -8.71
N GLY A 74 11.16 -7.21 -8.05
CA GLY A 74 9.91 -6.44 -8.14
C GLY A 74 8.70 -7.15 -7.51
N LYS A 75 8.92 -8.20 -6.70
CA LYS A 75 7.88 -8.99 -6.03
C LYS A 75 8.16 -9.10 -4.54
N GLU A 76 7.12 -9.38 -3.76
CA GLU A 76 7.30 -9.68 -2.33
C GLU A 76 8.16 -10.94 -2.13
N ALA A 77 8.87 -10.98 -1.01
CA ALA A 77 9.69 -12.12 -0.66
C ALA A 77 8.83 -13.35 -0.32
N LEU A 78 9.19 -14.50 -0.90
CA LEU A 78 8.55 -15.77 -0.61
C LEU A 78 9.33 -16.52 0.48
N GLY A 79 8.60 -17.08 1.44
CA GLY A 79 9.12 -17.93 2.50
C GLY A 79 8.30 -19.22 2.64
N SER A 80 8.76 -20.13 3.49
CA SER A 80 8.05 -21.36 3.82
C SER A 80 8.05 -21.59 5.33
N MET A 81 7.31 -22.60 5.78
CA MET A 81 7.03 -22.90 7.20
C MET A 81 6.08 -21.88 7.88
N GLY A 82 5.62 -22.24 9.08
CA GLY A 82 4.80 -21.36 9.91
C GLY A 82 5.62 -20.28 10.61
N ASN A 83 4.93 -19.26 11.12
CA ASN A 83 5.57 -18.25 11.96
C ASN A 83 5.70 -18.77 13.40
N ASP A 84 6.93 -19.11 13.81
CA ASP A 84 7.25 -19.60 15.15
C ASP A 84 7.69 -18.48 16.13
N THR A 85 7.52 -17.21 15.73
CA THR A 85 7.78 -16.07 16.62
C THR A 85 6.62 -15.86 17.60
N PRO A 86 6.90 -15.39 18.83
CA PRO A 86 5.84 -15.08 19.78
C PRO A 86 4.92 -13.98 19.23
N LEU A 87 3.67 -13.97 19.68
CA LEU A 87 2.77 -12.84 19.41
C LEU A 87 3.44 -11.53 19.84
N ALA A 88 3.19 -10.45 19.10
CA ALA A 88 3.91 -9.19 19.31
C ALA A 88 3.82 -8.65 20.74
N VAL A 89 2.69 -8.87 21.42
CA VAL A 89 2.46 -8.49 22.84
C VAL A 89 3.24 -9.36 23.85
N LEU A 90 3.64 -10.56 23.46
CA LEU A 90 4.41 -11.51 24.29
C LEU A 90 5.91 -11.50 23.95
N SER A 91 6.31 -10.77 22.91
CA SER A 91 7.72 -10.69 22.49
C SER A 91 8.55 -9.94 23.53
N GLN A 92 9.76 -10.44 23.80
CA GLN A 92 10.76 -9.73 24.61
C GLN A 92 11.51 -8.66 23.79
N GLN A 93 11.32 -8.64 22.47
CA GLN A 93 11.93 -7.67 21.56
C GLN A 93 10.94 -6.58 21.18
N ALA A 94 11.44 -5.38 20.89
CA ALA A 94 10.62 -4.30 20.37
C ALA A 94 9.99 -4.71 19.02
N GLN A 95 8.66 -4.75 18.96
CA GLN A 95 7.92 -5.10 17.76
C GLN A 95 7.38 -3.87 17.06
N HIS A 96 7.38 -3.87 15.73
CA HIS A 96 6.76 -2.81 14.96
C HIS A 96 5.24 -2.79 15.17
N LEU A 97 4.63 -1.60 15.13
CA LEU A 97 3.19 -1.42 15.38
C LEU A 97 2.31 -2.27 14.45
N SER A 98 2.73 -2.46 13.20
CA SER A 98 2.01 -3.30 12.24
C SER A 98 1.90 -4.76 12.66
N SER A 99 2.82 -5.30 13.48
CA SER A 99 2.80 -6.70 13.93
C SER A 99 1.58 -7.03 14.80
N TYR A 100 0.95 -6.02 15.40
CA TYR A 100 -0.27 -6.14 16.21
C TYR A 100 -1.55 -6.22 15.37
N PHE A 101 -1.51 -5.77 14.12
CA PHE A 101 -2.66 -5.80 13.22
C PHE A 101 -2.60 -7.07 12.35
N LYS A 102 -3.66 -7.87 12.39
CA LYS A 102 -3.77 -9.08 11.56
C LYS A 102 -4.69 -8.81 10.38
N GLN A 103 -4.22 -9.16 9.18
CA GLN A 103 -5.02 -9.07 7.96
C GLN A 103 -6.14 -10.11 8.06
N LEU A 104 -7.39 -9.63 8.02
CA LEU A 104 -8.54 -10.51 7.91
C LEU A 104 -8.64 -11.02 6.47
N PHE A 105 -9.22 -12.20 6.32
CA PHE A 105 -9.52 -12.80 5.03
C PHE A 105 -10.96 -13.32 5.03
N ALA A 106 -11.58 -13.30 3.86
CA ALA A 106 -12.91 -13.86 3.68
C ALA A 106 -12.83 -15.39 3.79
N GLN A 107 -13.73 -15.96 4.58
CA GLN A 107 -13.98 -17.41 4.65
C GLN A 107 -15.45 -17.64 4.25
N VAL A 108 -15.88 -18.90 4.13
CA VAL A 108 -17.28 -19.21 3.79
C VAL A 108 -18.21 -18.50 4.77
N THR A 109 -18.90 -17.48 4.28
CA THR A 109 -19.96 -16.73 4.97
C THR A 109 -21.32 -17.22 4.55
#